data_AF-A0A644X168-F1
#
_entry.id   AF-A0A644X168-F1
#
_cell.length_a   1.000
_cell.length_b   1.000
_cell.length_c   1.000
_cell.angle_alpha   90.00
_cell.angle_beta   90.00
_cell.angle_gamma   90.00
#
_symmetry.space_group_name_H-M   'P 1'
#
loop_
_entity.id
_entity.type
_entity.pdbx_description
1 polymer ?
#
loop_
_entity_poly.entity_id
_entity_poly.type
_entity_poly.pdbx_seq_one_letter_code
_entity_poly.pdbx_strand_id
1 'polypeptide(L)'
;MENKSLFTKILAVSGAVLVWIPILFTLITGILGSISMGKMSIDYLMPAEMFLFALAGAVLLLWAAVRSKLCLKRIAVGFVAMPVFMIAAQAIASMSGMASGNNPSEGLPLAAVITMLVLYTLALIYLCVVSVMLVKMLFMKENLKSKRGNPFKR
;
A
#
# COMPACT_ATOMS: atom_id res chain seq x y z
N MET A 1 -4.43 8.37 -30.07
CA MET A 1 -4.91 7.50 -28.96
C MET A 1 -3.79 7.02 -28.02
N GLU A 2 -2.52 7.35 -28.26
CA GLU A 2 -1.37 7.00 -27.39
C GLU A 2 -1.33 7.74 -26.04
N ASN A 3 -1.71 9.02 -25.98
CA ASN A 3 -1.56 9.78 -24.73
C ASN A 3 -2.41 9.24 -23.56
N LYS A 4 -3.56 8.61 -23.85
CA LYS A 4 -4.43 8.04 -22.82
C LYS A 4 -3.81 6.80 -22.17
N SER A 5 -3.03 5.99 -22.91
CA SER A 5 -2.35 4.82 -22.33
C SER A 5 -1.11 5.24 -21.55
N LEU A 6 -0.33 6.20 -22.06
CA LEU A 6 0.84 6.76 -21.35
C LEU A 6 0.45 7.39 -20.01
N PHE A 7 -0.59 8.23 -19.99
CA PHE A 7 -1.04 8.84 -18.73
C PHE A 7 -1.52 7.79 -17.71
N THR A 8 -2.12 6.67 -18.16
CA THR A 8 -2.54 5.58 -17.26
C THR A 8 -1.34 4.80 -16.72
N LYS A 9 -0.29 4.62 -17.54
CA LYS A 9 0.98 4.00 -17.11
C LYS A 9 1.67 4.82 -16.03
N ILE A 10 1.82 6.12 -16.26
CA ILE A 10 2.45 7.03 -15.29
C ILE A 10 1.70 6.94 -13.96
N LEU A 11 0.37 7.03 -13.99
CA LEU A 11 -0.45 6.94 -12.79
C LEU A 11 -0.27 5.61 -12.03
N ALA A 12 -0.23 4.49 -12.76
CA ALA A 12 -0.02 3.17 -12.18
C ALA A 12 1.39 3.00 -11.57
N VAL A 13 2.43 3.48 -12.27
CA VAL A 13 3.83 3.39 -11.80
C VAL A 13 4.05 4.31 -10.61
N SER A 14 3.64 5.58 -10.68
CA SER A 14 3.74 6.52 -9.56
C SER A 14 2.96 6.04 -8.35
N GLY A 15 1.73 5.52 -8.55
CA GLY A 15 0.94 4.92 -7.49
C GLY A 15 1.62 3.71 -6.87
N ALA A 16 2.20 2.81 -7.67
CA ALA A 16 2.95 1.67 -7.17
C ALA A 16 4.15 2.11 -6.33
N VAL A 17 4.97 3.04 -6.83
CA VAL A 17 6.13 3.57 -6.10
C VAL A 17 5.71 4.15 -4.75
N LEU A 18 4.66 4.99 -4.72
CA LEU A 18 4.19 5.60 -3.47
C LEU A 18 3.74 4.58 -2.41
N VAL A 19 3.01 3.53 -2.81
CA VAL A 19 2.53 2.51 -1.87
C VAL A 19 3.68 1.65 -1.33
N TRP A 20 4.77 1.51 -2.09
CA TRP A 20 5.97 0.81 -1.62
C TRP A 20 6.80 1.61 -0.62
N ILE A 21 6.70 2.95 -0.59
CA ILE A 21 7.49 3.81 0.30
C ILE A 21 7.36 3.40 1.78
N PRO A 22 6.16 3.28 2.38
CA PRO A 22 6.03 2.91 3.79
C PRO A 22 6.73 1.58 4.14
N ILE A 23 6.58 0.57 3.27
CA ILE A 23 7.18 -0.75 3.49
C ILE A 23 8.71 -0.68 3.38
N LEU A 24 9.22 -0.04 2.33
CA LEU A 24 10.67 0.12 2.15
C LEU A 24 11.28 0.94 3.28
N PHE A 25 10.63 2.02 3.69
CA PHE A 25 11.12 2.87 4.76
C PHE A 25 11.17 2.12 6.09
N THR A 26 10.13 1.34 6.43
CA THR A 26 10.11 0.50 7.65
C THR A 26 11.21 -0.55 7.62
N LEU A 27 11.46 -1.19 6.47
CA LEU A 27 12.54 -2.17 6.33
C LEU A 27 13.92 -1.52 6.44
N ILE A 28 14.15 -0.39 5.77
CA ILE A 28 15.44 0.32 5.77
C ILE A 28 15.76 0.81 7.18
N THR A 29 14.83 1.48 7.84
CA THR A 29 15.02 1.99 9.21
C THR A 29 15.20 0.85 10.21
N GLY A 30 14.44 -0.25 10.07
CA GLY A 30 14.63 -1.45 10.87
C GLY A 30 16.03 -2.04 10.72
N ILE A 31 16.55 -2.17 9.49
CA ILE A 31 17.90 -2.68 9.21
C ILE A 31 18.97 -1.73 9.78
N LEU A 32 18.88 -0.44 9.49
CA LEU A 32 19.85 0.56 9.96
C LEU A 32 19.87 0.66 11.49
N GLY A 33 18.69 0.70 12.12
CA GLY A 33 18.55 0.68 13.57
C GLY A 33 19.13 -0.59 14.20
N SER A 34 18.96 -1.73 13.54
CA SER A 34 19.54 -3.01 13.97
C SER A 34 21.06 -2.99 13.97
N ILE A 35 21.68 -2.41 12.94
CA ILE A 35 23.14 -2.31 12.81
C ILE A 35 23.71 -1.30 13.82
N SER A 36 23.03 -0.16 14.03
CA SER A 36 23.50 0.90 14.93
C SER A 36 23.39 0.55 16.42
N MET A 37 22.39 -0.23 16.83
CA MET A 37 22.14 -0.55 18.24
C MET A 37 22.46 -2.00 18.64
N GLY A 38 22.84 -2.87 17.68
CA GLY A 38 23.09 -4.30 17.93
C GLY A 38 21.84 -5.09 18.35
N LYS A 39 20.64 -4.51 18.21
CA LYS A 39 19.34 -5.12 18.51
C LYS A 39 18.36 -4.86 17.39
N MET A 40 17.66 -5.91 16.94
CA MET A 40 16.63 -5.78 15.92
C MET A 40 15.49 -4.89 16.41
N SER A 41 15.46 -3.64 15.97
CA SER A 41 14.46 -2.65 16.36
C SER A 41 13.64 -2.27 15.13
N ILE A 42 12.55 -3.01 14.90
CA ILE A 42 11.57 -2.68 13.87
C ILE A 42 10.47 -1.86 14.53
N ASP A 43 10.33 -0.61 14.09
CA ASP A 43 9.21 0.23 14.50
C ASP A 43 7.94 -0.20 13.75
N TYR A 44 7.00 -0.81 14.47
CA TYR A 44 5.74 -1.31 13.94
C TYR A 44 4.69 -0.20 13.72
N LEU A 45 4.91 1.01 14.26
CA LEU A 45 4.04 2.17 14.05
C LEU A 45 4.43 2.96 12.80
N MET A 46 5.69 2.89 12.37
CA MET A 46 6.21 3.62 11.22
C MET A 46 5.44 3.40 9.89
N PRO A 47 4.99 2.19 9.51
CA PRO A 47 4.11 2.01 8.35
C PRO A 47 2.81 2.82 8.44
N ALA A 48 2.32 3.01 9.66
CA ALA A 48 1.10 3.73 9.98
C ALA A 48 1.33 5.26 9.94
N GLU A 49 2.51 5.74 10.36
CA GLU A 49 2.87 7.17 10.24
C GLU A 49 2.95 7.62 8.77
N MET A 50 3.42 6.74 7.89
CA MET A 50 3.48 7.00 6.44
C MET A 50 2.16 6.75 5.71
N PHE A 51 1.04 6.62 6.43
CA PHE A 51 -0.28 6.33 5.88
C PHE A 51 -0.70 7.30 4.77
N LEU A 52 -0.34 8.59 4.85
CA LEU A 52 -0.67 9.56 3.81
C LEU A 52 -0.02 9.23 2.46
N PHE A 53 1.23 8.74 2.46
CA PHE A 53 1.91 8.28 1.25
C PHE A 53 1.24 7.03 0.67
N ALA A 54 0.90 6.08 1.55
CA ALA A 54 0.16 4.88 1.17
C ALA A 54 -1.19 5.23 0.54
N LEU A 55 -1.94 6.15 1.16
CA LEU A 55 -3.26 6.58 0.71
C LEU A 55 -3.18 7.30 -0.64
N ALA A 56 -2.26 8.27 -0.77
CA ALA A 56 -2.04 8.96 -2.03
C ALA A 56 -1.68 7.99 -3.16
N GLY A 57 -0.79 7.03 -2.90
CA GLY A 57 -0.45 5.97 -3.86
C GLY A 57 -1.64 5.09 -4.23
N ALA A 58 -2.46 4.72 -3.23
CA ALA A 58 -3.64 3.90 -3.42
C ALA A 58 -4.73 4.61 -4.24
N VAL A 59 -4.93 5.94 -4.06
CA VAL A 59 -5.82 6.76 -4.89
C VAL A 59 -5.35 6.76 -6.35
N LEU A 60 -4.05 6.96 -6.60
CA LEU A 60 -3.48 6.93 -7.95
C LEU A 60 -3.69 5.56 -8.62
N LEU A 61 -3.47 4.46 -7.88
CA LEU A 61 -3.71 3.11 -8.36
C LEU A 61 -5.19 2.84 -8.66
N LEU A 62 -6.10 3.28 -7.79
CA LEU A 62 -7.52 3.13 -8.00
C LEU A 62 -7.96 3.86 -9.27
N TRP A 63 -7.49 5.09 -9.47
CA TRP A 63 -7.78 5.85 -10.69
C TRP A 63 -7.20 5.16 -11.94
N ALA A 64 -5.97 4.64 -11.87
CA ALA A 64 -5.38 3.88 -12.96
C ALA A 64 -6.19 2.60 -13.28
N ALA A 65 -6.69 1.92 -12.24
CA ALA A 65 -7.51 0.72 -12.36
C ALA A 65 -8.89 1.02 -12.97
N VAL A 66 -9.54 2.12 -12.58
CA VAL A 66 -10.81 2.57 -13.15
C VAL A 66 -10.64 2.89 -14.64
N ARG A 67 -9.58 3.58 -15.03
CA ARG A 67 -9.32 3.93 -16.44
C ARG A 67 -8.96 2.73 -17.31
N SER A 68 -8.16 1.80 -16.77
CA SER A 68 -7.73 0.61 -17.51
C SER A 68 -8.76 -0.53 -17.50
N LYS A 69 -9.71 -0.48 -16.54
CA LYS A 69 -10.64 -1.56 -16.15
C LYS A 69 -9.94 -2.86 -15.77
N LEU A 70 -8.66 -2.78 -15.36
CA LEU A 70 -7.84 -3.91 -14.93
C LEU A 70 -7.68 -3.90 -13.41
N CYS A 71 -7.73 -5.07 -12.79
CA CYS A 71 -7.51 -5.25 -11.35
C CYS A 71 -8.38 -4.39 -10.41
N LEU A 72 -9.45 -3.75 -10.90
CA LEU A 72 -10.24 -2.77 -10.14
C LEU A 72 -10.78 -3.34 -8.83
N LYS A 73 -11.40 -4.53 -8.85
CA LYS A 73 -11.92 -5.17 -7.63
C LYS A 73 -10.83 -5.41 -6.59
N ARG A 74 -9.65 -5.87 -7.04
CA ARG A 74 -8.51 -6.16 -6.15
C ARG A 74 -7.94 -4.88 -5.54
N ILE A 75 -7.76 -3.85 -6.36
CA ILE A 75 -7.27 -2.54 -5.90
C ILE A 75 -8.28 -1.88 -4.96
N ALA A 76 -9.57 -1.94 -5.27
CA ALA A 76 -10.62 -1.38 -4.43
C ALA A 76 -10.68 -2.06 -3.05
N VAL A 77 -10.55 -3.39 -2.99
CA VAL A 77 -10.51 -4.12 -1.70
C VAL A 77 -9.34 -3.66 -0.85
N GLY A 78 -8.12 -3.59 -1.42
CA GLY A 78 -6.97 -3.11 -0.67
C GLY A 78 -7.09 -1.62 -0.27
N PHE A 79 -7.59 -0.79 -1.18
CA PHE A 79 -7.82 0.65 -0.97
C PHE A 79 -8.78 0.93 0.19
N VAL A 80 -9.80 0.09 0.39
CA VAL A 80 -10.75 0.23 1.50
C VAL A 80 -10.25 -0.46 2.76
N ALA A 81 -9.69 -1.67 2.65
CA ALA A 81 -9.24 -2.43 3.82
C ALA A 81 -8.15 -1.71 4.61
N MET A 82 -7.19 -1.11 3.92
CA MET A 82 -6.08 -0.38 4.52
C MET A 82 -6.55 0.76 5.47
N PRO A 83 -7.32 1.79 5.04
CA PRO A 83 -7.81 2.83 5.92
C PRO A 83 -8.75 2.31 7.00
N VAL A 84 -9.58 1.31 6.71
CA VAL A 84 -10.49 0.73 7.71
C VAL A 84 -9.73 0.13 8.90
N PHE A 85 -8.71 -0.70 8.65
CA PHE A 85 -7.92 -1.28 9.73
C PHE A 85 -7.10 -0.23 10.48
N MET A 86 -6.59 0.79 9.79
CA MET A 86 -5.87 1.89 10.41
C MET A 86 -6.76 2.71 11.35
N ILE A 87 -7.96 3.09 10.89
CA ILE A 87 -8.93 3.83 11.69
C ILE A 87 -9.42 2.97 12.87
N ALA A 88 -9.63 1.67 12.67
CA ALA A 88 -10.00 0.76 13.74
C ALA A 88 -8.93 0.68 14.84
N ALA A 89 -7.65 0.59 14.47
CA ALA A 89 -6.53 0.64 15.42
C ALA A 89 -6.57 1.93 16.26
N GLN A 90 -6.73 3.08 15.61
CA GLN A 90 -6.79 4.38 16.29
C GLN A 90 -8.03 4.52 17.19
N ALA A 91 -9.19 4.05 16.73
CA ALA A 91 -10.43 4.08 17.51
C ALA A 91 -10.33 3.21 18.78
N ILE A 92 -9.75 2.02 18.69
CA ILE A 92 -9.52 1.17 19.85
C ILE A 92 -8.53 1.84 20.82
N ALA A 93 -7.46 2.44 20.31
CA ALA A 93 -6.47 3.13 21.13
C ALA A 93 -7.05 4.36 21.87
N SER A 94 -7.94 5.10 21.22
CA SER A 94 -8.60 6.27 21.83
C SER A 94 -9.67 5.86 22.85
N MET A 95 -10.51 4.87 22.53
CA MET A 95 -11.57 4.39 23.42
C MET A 95 -11.05 3.69 24.68
N SER A 96 -9.91 3.01 24.58
CA SER A 96 -9.27 2.33 25.70
C SER A 96 -8.50 3.25 26.64
N GLY A 97 -8.40 4.55 26.34
CA GLY A 97 -7.62 5.51 27.13
C GLY A 97 -6.10 5.36 27.02
N MET A 98 -5.61 4.43 26.18
CA MET A 98 -4.16 4.28 25.89
C MET A 98 -3.60 5.54 25.23
N ALA A 99 -4.37 6.17 24.34
CA ALA A 99 -3.96 7.42 23.69
C ALA A 99 -3.90 8.63 24.65
N SER A 100 -4.61 8.55 25.78
CA SER A 100 -4.69 9.62 26.79
C SER A 100 -3.69 9.44 27.94
N GLY A 101 -2.93 8.34 27.96
CA GLY A 101 -2.05 7.98 29.07
C GLY A 101 -2.79 7.59 30.36
N ASN A 102 -4.12 7.47 30.30
CA ASN A 102 -4.97 7.19 31.47
C ASN A 102 -4.89 5.72 31.90
N ASN A 103 -4.53 4.83 30.98
CA ASN A 103 -4.37 3.40 31.23
C ASN A 103 -2.97 2.96 30.77
N PRO A 104 -2.32 2.03 31.48
CA PRO A 104 -1.06 1.43 31.02
C PRO A 104 -1.26 0.75 29.67
N SER A 105 -0.29 0.91 28.77
CA SER A 105 -0.27 0.32 27.43
C SER A 105 -0.03 -1.19 27.48
N GLU A 106 -0.94 -1.93 28.12
CA GLU A 106 -0.83 -3.35 28.39
C GLU A 106 -2.18 -4.08 28.23
N GLY A 107 -2.13 -5.40 28.09
CA GLY A 107 -3.30 -6.26 28.08
C GLY A 107 -4.09 -6.31 26.76
N LEU A 108 -5.37 -6.64 26.87
CA LEU A 108 -6.27 -6.96 25.74
C LEU A 108 -6.45 -5.80 24.75
N PRO A 109 -6.58 -4.52 25.18
CA PRO A 109 -6.66 -3.38 24.25
C PRO A 109 -5.41 -3.22 23.39
N LEU A 110 -4.21 -3.38 23.98
CA LEU A 110 -2.95 -3.33 23.24
C LEU A 110 -2.91 -4.43 22.17
N ALA A 111 -3.26 -5.67 22.55
CA ALA A 111 -3.28 -6.80 21.61
C ALA A 111 -4.24 -6.54 20.43
N ALA A 112 -5.40 -5.94 20.69
CA ALA A 112 -6.36 -5.57 19.65
C ALA A 112 -5.80 -4.48 18.69
N VAL A 113 -5.13 -3.44 19.23
CA VAL A 113 -4.48 -2.41 18.40
C VAL A 113 -3.37 -3.01 17.53
N ILE A 114 -2.50 -3.84 18.12
CA ILE A 114 -1.43 -4.53 17.38
C ILE A 114 -2.03 -5.41 16.27
N THR A 115 -3.11 -6.14 16.56
CA THR A 115 -3.79 -6.98 15.57
C THR A 115 -4.30 -6.15 14.39
N MET A 116 -4.91 -4.99 14.66
CA MET A 116 -5.38 -4.08 13.60
C MET A 116 -4.22 -3.48 12.80
N LEU A 117 -3.09 -3.15 13.44
CA LEU A 117 -1.90 -2.68 12.74
C LEU A 117 -1.28 -3.76 11.84
N VAL A 118 -1.28 -5.02 12.29
CA VAL A 118 -0.87 -6.17 11.46
C VAL A 118 -1.81 -6.33 10.27
N LEU A 119 -3.13 -6.28 10.47
CA LEU A 119 -4.10 -6.35 9.38
C LEU A 119 -3.96 -5.19 8.38
N TYR A 120 -3.73 -3.97 8.87
CA TYR A 120 -3.39 -2.80 8.04
C TYR A 120 -2.15 -3.08 7.19
N THR A 121 -1.09 -3.61 7.80
CA THR A 121 0.17 -3.91 7.12
C THR A 121 -0.02 -4.99 6.05
N LEU A 122 -0.79 -6.04 6.34
CA LEU A 122 -1.14 -7.07 5.36
C LEU A 122 -1.96 -6.51 4.20
N ALA A 123 -2.92 -5.63 4.46
CA ALA A 123 -3.68 -4.94 3.42
C ALA A 123 -2.78 -4.05 2.54
N LEU A 124 -1.81 -3.36 3.14
CA LEU A 124 -0.82 -2.56 2.44
C LEU A 124 0.09 -3.42 1.55
N ILE A 125 0.64 -4.52 2.08
CA ILE A 125 1.45 -5.48 1.31
C ILE A 125 0.63 -6.06 0.16
N TYR A 126 -0.64 -6.41 0.40
CA TYR A 126 -1.54 -6.84 -0.66
C TYR A 126 -1.67 -5.79 -1.77
N LEU A 127 -1.82 -4.51 -1.42
CA LEU A 127 -1.86 -3.42 -2.38
C LEU A 127 -0.55 -3.28 -3.16
N CYS A 128 0.61 -3.43 -2.50
CA CYS A 128 1.94 -3.46 -3.13
C CYS A 128 2.04 -4.57 -4.18
N VAL A 129 1.55 -5.77 -3.89
CA VAL A 129 1.58 -6.91 -4.84
C VAL A 129 0.63 -6.66 -6.01
N VAL A 130 -0.59 -6.21 -5.73
CA VAL A 130 -1.60 -5.95 -6.76
C VAL A 130 -1.20 -4.79 -7.67
N SER A 131 -0.48 -3.78 -7.16
CA SER A 131 0.01 -2.65 -7.97
C SER A 131 1.01 -3.10 -9.04
N VAL A 132 1.96 -3.98 -8.68
CA VAL A 132 2.90 -4.58 -9.64
C VAL A 132 2.16 -5.39 -10.70
N MET A 133 1.13 -6.14 -10.29
CA MET A 133 0.30 -6.90 -11.22
C MET A 133 -0.47 -5.98 -12.19
N LEU A 134 -1.03 -4.86 -11.71
CA LEU A 134 -1.68 -3.86 -12.57
C LEU A 134 -0.70 -3.31 -13.61
N VAL A 135 0.50 -2.92 -13.17
CA VAL A 135 1.55 -2.39 -14.06
C VAL A 135 1.89 -3.43 -15.14
N LYS A 136 2.18 -4.68 -14.76
CA LYS A 136 2.48 -5.77 -15.70
C LYS A 136 1.37 -5.98 -16.72
N MET A 137 0.10 -6.05 -16.28
CA MET A 137 -1.04 -6.24 -17.17
C MET A 137 -1.22 -5.07 -18.14
N LEU A 138 -0.96 -3.84 -17.70
CA LEU A 138 -1.06 -2.64 -18.53
C LEU A 138 -0.03 -2.66 -19.68
N PHE A 139 1.23 -3.02 -19.38
CA PHE A 139 2.29 -3.16 -20.38
C PHE A 139 2.05 -4.34 -21.34
N MET A 140 1.58 -5.48 -20.84
CA MET A 140 1.23 -6.63 -21.68
C MET A 140 0.10 -6.32 -22.67
N LYS A 141 -0.96 -5.64 -22.21
CA LYS A 141 -2.11 -5.25 -23.05
C LYS A 141 -1.69 -4.35 -24.21
N GLU A 142 -0.76 -3.43 -23.97
CA GLU A 142 -0.24 -2.54 -25.01
C GLU A 142 0.62 -3.28 -26.04
N ASN A 143 1.51 -4.17 -25.60
CA ASN A 143 2.31 -5.01 -26.49
C ASN A 143 1.43 -5.86 -27.43
N LEU A 144 0.34 -6.44 -26.90
CA LEU A 144 -0.61 -7.22 -27.71
C LEU A 144 -1.36 -6.36 -28.74
N LYS A 145 -1.67 -5.11 -28.39
CA LYS A 145 -2.31 -4.17 -29.33
C LYS A 145 -1.35 -3.75 -30.44
N SER A 146 -0.07 -3.53 -30.10
CA SER A 146 1.01 -3.24 -31.06
C SER A 146 1.20 -4.39 -32.07
N LYS A 147 1.31 -5.64 -31.61
CA LYS A 147 1.42 -6.82 -32.49
C LYS A 147 0.20 -7.02 -33.41
N ARG A 148 -1.02 -6.74 -32.94
CA ARG A 148 -2.23 -6.83 -33.78
C ARG A 148 -2.35 -5.70 -34.81
N GLY A 149 -1.76 -4.53 -34.53
CA GLY A 149 -1.75 -3.39 -35.46
C GLY A 149 -0.68 -3.47 -36.55
N ASN A 150 0.29 -4.38 -36.42
CA ASN A 150 1.34 -4.56 -37.41
C ASN A 150 1.69 -6.07 -37.56
N PRO A 151 0.97 -6.80 -38.43
CA PRO A 151 1.11 -8.25 -38.56
C PRO A 151 2.48 -8.70 -39.10
N PHE A 152 3.32 -7.78 -39.57
CA PHE A 152 4.63 -8.06 -40.16
C PHE A 152 5.83 -7.88 -39.21
N LYS A 153 5.62 -7.52 -37.94
CA LYS A 153 6.72 -7.41 -36.96
C LYS A 153 6.95 -8.78 -36.28
N ARG A 154 7.64 -9.69 -36.97
CA ARG A 154 8.30 -10.85 -36.35
C ARG A 154 9.80 -10.70 -36.48
#